data_AF-A0A4R3YGD4-F1
#
_entry.id   AF-A0A4R3YGD4-F1
#
_cell.length_a   1.000
_cell.length_b   1.000
_cell.length_c   1.000
_cell.angle_alpha   90.00
_cell.angle_beta   90.00
_cell.angle_gamma   90.00
#
_symmetry.space_group_name_H-M   'P 1'
#
loop_
_entity.id
_entity.type
_entity.pdbx_description
1 polymer ?
#
loop_
_entity_poly.entity_id
_entity_poly.type
_entity_poly.pdbx_seq_one_letter_code
_entity_poly.pdbx_strand_id
1 'polypeptide(L)'
;MLFSKFGYELKDEKLYVYVHFMKRGHKLDLMRKNPKVCLEFSAFHDFPDCKYKGHYHDYRSVIAKGVIRIIDANDDYITFEKGYNLLYTCNQREIVPLQSRKTIPPMYIGEIVCDMKNVTAKSEFPIRTKEDVPFLDVHSLPHDETPFDISDLLSKKKSHI
;
A
#
# COMPACT_ATOMS: atom_id res chain seq x y z
N MET A 1 -13.63 7.77 -2.13
CA MET A 1 -12.24 7.24 -2.12
C MET A 1 -11.31 8.39 -2.45
N LEU A 2 -10.22 8.60 -1.70
CA LEU A 2 -9.28 9.71 -1.94
C LEU A 2 -7.89 9.12 -2.12
N PHE A 3 -7.28 9.38 -3.27
CA PHE A 3 -5.92 8.96 -3.57
C PHE A 3 -4.91 9.85 -2.84
N SER A 4 -3.94 9.24 -2.18
CA SER A 4 -2.82 9.94 -1.55
C SER A 4 -1.56 9.19 -1.90
N LYS A 5 -0.49 9.93 -2.21
CA LYS A 5 0.86 9.36 -2.11
C LYS A 5 1.06 8.85 -0.68
N PHE A 6 1.76 7.74 -0.57
CA PHE A 6 2.07 7.13 0.72
C PHE A 6 3.53 6.72 0.77
N GLY A 7 4.06 6.71 1.99
CA GLY A 7 5.25 5.97 2.37
C GLY A 7 4.85 4.86 3.32
N TYR A 8 5.66 3.83 3.44
CA TYR A 8 5.40 2.76 4.40
C TYR A 8 6.69 2.16 4.94
N GLU A 9 6.57 1.49 6.08
CA GLU A 9 7.61 0.64 6.63
C GLU A 9 6.97 -0.52 7.41
N LEU A 10 7.72 -1.62 7.53
CA LEU A 10 7.37 -2.73 8.40
C LEU A 10 8.31 -2.70 9.59
N LYS A 11 7.76 -2.61 10.80
CA LYS A 11 8.51 -2.55 12.05
C LYS A 11 7.70 -3.17 13.17
N ASP A 12 8.35 -3.90 14.09
CA ASP A 12 7.71 -4.44 15.30
C ASP A 12 6.44 -5.26 14.99
N GLU A 13 6.47 -6.06 13.92
CA GLU A 13 5.32 -6.84 13.40
C GLU A 13 4.07 -6.02 13.07
N LYS A 14 4.27 -4.75 12.71
CA LYS A 14 3.21 -3.82 12.28
C LYS A 14 3.57 -3.16 10.97
N LEU A 15 2.52 -2.82 10.23
CA LEU A 15 2.60 -1.99 9.04
C LEU A 15 2.35 -0.53 9.45
N TYR A 16 3.32 0.32 9.19
CA TYR A 16 3.19 1.77 9.33
C TYR A 16 3.00 2.37 7.95
N VAL A 17 1.96 3.17 7.77
CA VAL A 17 1.69 3.89 6.52
C VAL A 17 1.65 5.38 6.81
N TYR A 18 2.44 6.13 6.06
CA TYR A 18 2.55 7.57 6.16
C TYR A 18 1.85 8.21 4.96
N VAL A 19 0.90 9.11 5.21
CA VAL A 19 0.19 9.88 4.17
C VAL A 19 0.32 11.38 4.48
N HIS A 20 0.10 12.23 3.48
CA HIS A 20 -0.02 13.67 3.72
C HIS A 20 -1.42 14.16 3.35
N PHE A 21 -1.86 15.23 4.01
CA PHE A 21 -3.10 15.91 3.67
C PHE A 21 -3.08 17.35 4.18
N MET A 22 -3.91 18.20 3.57
CA MET A 22 -4.03 19.62 3.93
C MET A 22 -4.56 19.79 5.36
N LYS A 23 -4.21 20.91 6.01
CA LYS A 23 -4.66 21.23 7.39
C LYS A 23 -6.16 21.57 7.51
N ARG A 24 -6.93 21.45 6.43
CA ARG A 24 -8.37 21.71 6.34
C ARG A 24 -9.02 20.76 5.34
N GLY A 25 -10.29 20.44 5.54
CA GLY A 25 -11.13 19.68 4.62
C GLY A 25 -11.88 18.53 5.29
N HIS A 26 -12.96 18.08 4.65
CA HIS A 26 -13.89 17.13 5.25
C HIS A 26 -13.24 15.81 5.69
N LYS A 27 -12.23 15.31 4.96
CA LYS A 27 -11.44 14.13 5.35
C LYS A 27 -10.81 14.31 6.73
N LEU A 28 -10.23 15.47 7.00
CA LEU A 28 -9.61 15.78 8.29
C LEU A 28 -10.64 15.79 9.41
N ASP A 29 -11.81 16.38 9.17
CA ASP A 29 -12.90 16.44 10.16
C ASP A 29 -13.39 15.03 10.52
N LEU A 30 -13.53 14.16 9.51
CA LEU A 30 -13.89 12.75 9.73
C LEU A 30 -12.82 12.00 10.53
N MET A 31 -11.54 12.17 10.19
CA MET A 31 -10.42 11.51 10.91
C MET A 31 -10.29 12.00 12.35
N ARG A 32 -10.56 13.28 12.62
CA ARG A 32 -10.61 13.85 13.98
C ARG A 32 -11.76 13.28 14.80
N LYS A 33 -12.91 13.03 14.17
CA LYS A 33 -14.08 12.43 14.82
C LYS A 33 -13.89 10.94 15.09
N ASN A 34 -13.28 10.21 14.15
CA ASN A 34 -12.97 8.79 14.29
C ASN A 34 -11.66 8.46 13.57
N PRO A 35 -10.58 8.11 14.31
CA PRO A 35 -9.27 7.88 13.71
C PRO A 35 -9.13 6.48 13.09
N LYS A 36 -10.16 5.63 13.14
CA LYS A 36 -10.12 4.31 12.50
C LYS A 36 -10.21 4.47 10.98
N VAL A 37 -9.23 3.92 10.27
CA VAL A 37 -9.11 4.04 8.82
C VAL A 37 -8.95 2.67 8.16
N CYS A 38 -9.40 2.59 6.91
CA CYS A 38 -9.15 1.47 6.01
C CYS A 38 -8.32 2.00 4.84
N LEU A 39 -7.23 1.31 4.55
CA LEU A 39 -6.33 1.58 3.44
C LEU A 39 -6.48 0.48 2.41
N GLU A 40 -6.43 0.87 1.14
CA GLU A 40 -6.41 -0.04 0.02
C GLU A 40 -5.26 0.37 -0.89
N PHE A 41 -4.39 -0.59 -1.18
CA PHE A 41 -3.35 -0.51 -2.19
C PHE A 41 -3.71 -1.50 -3.28
N SER A 42 -3.72 -1.07 -4.52
CA SER A 42 -4.01 -1.95 -5.65
C SER A 42 -3.07 -1.66 -6.81
N ALA A 43 -2.71 -2.72 -7.51
CA ALA A 43 -2.02 -2.68 -8.78
C ALA A 43 -2.78 -3.58 -9.75
N PHE A 44 -2.96 -3.12 -10.97
CA PHE A 44 -3.73 -3.79 -12.02
C PHE A 44 -2.88 -3.84 -13.28
N HIS A 45 -2.89 -4.97 -13.96
CA HIS A 45 -2.16 -5.19 -15.19
C HIS A 45 -3.06 -5.89 -16.20
N ASP A 46 -3.42 -5.17 -17.26
CA ASP A 46 -4.30 -5.65 -18.32
C ASP A 46 -3.49 -6.16 -19.52
N PHE A 47 -3.96 -7.27 -20.11
CA PHE A 47 -3.46 -7.85 -21.36
C PHE A 47 -4.66 -8.36 -22.19
N PRO A 48 -5.53 -7.47 -22.67
CA PRO A 48 -6.82 -7.82 -23.27
C PRO A 48 -6.70 -8.59 -24.60
N ASP A 49 -5.56 -8.49 -25.27
CA ASP A 49 -5.23 -9.12 -26.54
C ASP A 49 -4.41 -10.42 -26.38
N CYS A 50 -3.92 -10.72 -25.18
CA CYS A 50 -3.02 -11.83 -24.92
C CYS A 50 -3.48 -12.63 -23.69
N LYS A 51 -4.52 -13.47 -23.87
CA LYS A 51 -5.05 -14.31 -22.80
C LYS A 51 -3.96 -15.24 -22.25
N TYR A 52 -3.83 -15.29 -20.93
CA TYR A 52 -2.86 -16.14 -20.23
C TYR A 52 -3.54 -16.96 -19.15
N LYS A 53 -3.42 -18.28 -19.26
CA LYS A 53 -4.00 -19.28 -18.34
C LYS A 53 -5.49 -19.07 -18.04
N GLY A 54 -6.24 -18.53 -19.00
CA GLY A 54 -7.66 -18.24 -18.84
C GLY A 54 -8.00 -16.79 -18.46
N HIS A 55 -7.02 -15.94 -18.16
CA HIS A 55 -7.22 -14.57 -17.68
C HIS A 55 -6.84 -13.52 -18.75
N TYR A 56 -7.44 -12.32 -18.64
CA TYR A 56 -7.12 -11.15 -19.48
C TYR A 56 -6.47 -10.00 -18.68
N HIS A 57 -6.34 -10.20 -17.38
CA HIS A 57 -5.72 -9.27 -16.45
C HIS A 57 -5.12 -10.05 -15.28
N ASP A 58 -4.21 -9.40 -14.56
CA ASP A 58 -3.75 -9.79 -13.24
C ASP A 58 -3.89 -8.58 -12.32
N TYR A 59 -4.27 -8.82 -11.06
CA TYR A 59 -4.34 -7.78 -10.05
C TYR A 59 -3.73 -8.24 -8.73
N ARG A 60 -3.24 -7.26 -8.00
CA ARG A 60 -2.74 -7.43 -6.63
C ARG A 60 -3.29 -6.33 -5.77
N SER A 61 -3.80 -6.69 -4.60
CA SER A 61 -4.25 -5.70 -3.64
C SER A 61 -3.89 -6.06 -2.21
N VAL A 62 -3.74 -5.02 -1.40
CA VAL A 62 -3.56 -5.10 0.04
C VAL A 62 -4.57 -4.18 0.69
N ILE A 63 -5.34 -4.71 1.62
CA ILE A 63 -6.25 -3.95 2.47
C ILE A 63 -5.70 -3.99 3.89
N ALA A 64 -5.54 -2.82 4.51
CA ALA A 64 -5.06 -2.69 5.87
C ALA A 64 -6.01 -1.84 6.70
N LYS A 65 -6.38 -2.31 7.90
CA LYS A 65 -7.18 -1.55 8.86
C LYS A 65 -6.29 -1.06 10.00
N GLY A 66 -6.40 0.21 10.34
CA GLY A 66 -5.52 0.83 11.33
C GLY A 66 -6.13 2.04 12.01
N VAL A 67 -5.30 2.71 12.80
CA VAL A 67 -5.63 3.96 13.49
C VAL A 67 -4.65 5.04 13.04
N ILE A 68 -5.19 6.19 12.62
CA ILE A 68 -4.38 7.34 12.19
C ILE A 68 -4.05 8.27 13.36
N ARG A 69 -2.79 8.67 13.46
CA ARG A 69 -2.29 9.79 14.27
C ARG A 69 -1.99 10.96 13.34
N ILE A 70 -2.60 12.11 13.59
CA ILE A 70 -2.39 13.34 12.81
C ILE A 70 -1.21 14.09 13.42
N ILE A 71 -0.20 14.38 12.60
CA ILE A 71 1.08 14.95 13.02
C ILE A 71 1.25 16.33 12.40
N ASP A 72 1.36 17.36 13.24
CA ASP A 72 1.89 18.68 12.86
C ASP A 72 3.40 18.71 13.11
N ALA A 73 4.16 19.32 12.19
CA ALA A 73 5.60 19.45 12.34
C ALA A 73 5.99 20.33 13.54
N ASN A 74 5.11 21.25 13.95
CA ASN A 74 5.33 22.09 15.13
C ASN A 74 5.20 21.28 16.44
N ASP A 75 4.47 20.17 16.42
CA ASP A 75 4.19 19.35 17.61
C ASP A 75 5.15 18.14 17.70
N ASP A 76 5.43 17.49 16.55
CA ASP A 76 6.28 16.31 16.46
C ASP A 76 7.05 16.32 15.13
N TYR A 77 8.12 17.13 15.10
CA TYR A 77 8.97 17.31 13.93
C TYR A 77 9.63 16.01 13.46
N ILE A 78 10.06 15.15 14.40
CA ILE A 78 10.79 13.93 14.09
C ILE A 78 9.89 12.94 13.33
N THR A 79 8.68 12.69 13.82
CA THR A 79 7.73 11.83 13.10
C THR A 79 7.29 12.46 11.78
N PHE A 80 7.08 13.79 11.77
CA PHE A 80 6.73 14.51 10.54
C PHE A 80 7.80 14.35 9.46
N GLU A 81 9.06 14.59 9.80
CA GLU A 81 10.20 14.47 8.89
C GLU A 81 10.33 13.05 8.36
N LYS A 82 10.23 12.04 9.25
CA LYS A 82 10.28 10.64 8.84
C LYS A 82 9.18 10.31 7.82
N GLY A 83 7.93 10.64 8.12
CA GLY A 83 6.81 10.41 7.20
C GLY A 83 6.96 11.18 5.89
N TYR A 84 7.46 12.41 5.97
CA TYR A 84 7.79 13.22 4.80
C TYR A 84 8.86 12.55 3.93
N ASN A 85 9.96 12.05 4.50
CA ASN A 85 11.02 11.38 3.74
C ASN A 85 10.52 10.06 3.11
N LEU A 86 9.73 9.27 3.83
CA LEU A 86 9.13 8.04 3.30
C LEU A 86 8.18 8.30 2.13
N LEU A 87 7.48 9.44 2.12
CA LEU A 87 6.68 9.85 0.97
C LEU A 87 7.53 10.11 -0.29
N TYR A 88 8.79 10.51 -0.15
CA TYR A 88 9.67 10.69 -1.31
C TYR A 88 10.26 9.36 -1.79
N THR A 89 10.84 8.58 -0.86
CA THR A 89 11.52 7.32 -1.21
C THR A 89 10.58 6.29 -1.82
N CYS A 90 9.40 6.08 -1.23
CA CYS A 90 8.42 5.11 -1.74
C CYS A 90 7.81 5.54 -3.09
N ASN A 91 7.94 6.80 -3.49
CA ASN A 91 7.44 7.32 -4.75
C ASN A 91 8.56 7.58 -5.78
N GLN A 92 9.76 7.02 -5.55
CA GLN A 92 10.94 7.14 -6.42
C GLN A 92 11.31 8.60 -6.73
N ARG A 93 11.20 9.47 -5.74
CA ARG A 93 11.56 10.89 -5.86
C ARG A 93 12.83 11.17 -5.09
N GLU A 94 13.67 12.03 -5.65
CA GLU A 94 14.81 12.59 -4.92
C GLU A 94 14.33 13.33 -3.67
N ILE A 95 14.93 12.99 -2.53
CA ILE A 95 14.57 13.61 -1.26
C ILE A 95 15.02 15.07 -1.30
N VAL A 96 14.08 15.98 -1.07
CA VAL A 96 14.38 17.37 -0.74
C VAL A 96 14.28 17.51 0.77
N PRO A 97 15.40 17.59 1.51
CA PRO A 97 15.41 17.63 2.97
C PRO A 97 14.49 18.71 3.50
N LEU A 98 13.75 18.42 4.58
CA LEU A 98 12.78 19.36 5.14
C LEU A 98 13.47 20.66 5.59
N GLN A 99 14.69 20.57 6.11
CA GLN A 99 15.55 21.67 6.55
C GLN A 99 15.97 22.60 5.40
N SER A 100 16.00 22.11 4.16
CA SER A 100 16.35 22.94 3.01
C SER A 100 15.20 23.85 2.56
N ARG A 101 13.99 23.66 3.11
CA ARG A 101 12.83 24.48 2.80
C ARG A 101 12.83 25.76 3.64
N LYS A 102 12.45 26.88 3.00
CA LYS A 102 12.28 28.17 3.67
C LYS A 102 11.22 28.14 4.78
N THR A 103 10.19 27.31 4.61
CA THR A 103 9.09 27.15 5.55
C THR A 103 8.65 25.69 5.59
N ILE A 104 8.20 25.24 6.76
CA ILE A 104 7.56 23.94 6.91
C ILE A 104 6.32 23.89 5.98
N PRO A 105 6.15 22.81 5.19
CA PRO A 105 4.96 22.65 4.34
C PRO A 105 3.67 22.75 5.16
N PRO A 106 2.65 23.50 4.71
CA PRO A 106 1.40 23.72 5.45
C PRO A 106 0.44 22.52 5.33
N MET A 107 0.92 21.35 5.77
CA MET A 107 0.22 20.07 5.70
C MET A 107 0.36 19.31 7.02
N TYR A 108 -0.42 18.26 7.18
CA TYR A 108 -0.21 17.24 8.20
C TYR A 108 0.42 16.00 7.58
N ILE A 109 1.16 15.26 8.38
CA ILE A 109 1.47 13.85 8.14
C ILE A 109 0.49 13.00 8.94
N GLY A 110 -0.12 12.01 8.30
CA GLY A 110 -0.87 10.96 8.98
C GLY A 110 -0.01 9.73 9.12
N GLU A 111 0.30 9.33 10.34
CA GLU A 111 0.89 8.03 10.64
C GLU A 111 -0.22 7.04 10.94
N ILE A 112 -0.32 5.98 10.17
CA ILE A 112 -1.36 4.96 10.30
C ILE A 112 -0.69 3.68 10.74
N VAL A 113 -1.08 3.17 11.91
CA VAL A 113 -0.54 1.94 12.47
C VAL A 113 -1.55 0.81 12.25
N CYS A 114 -1.10 -0.24 11.57
CA CYS A 114 -1.87 -1.44 11.25
C CYS A 114 -1.19 -2.67 11.87
N ASP A 115 -1.90 -3.37 12.76
CA ASP A 115 -1.46 -4.71 13.19
C ASP A 115 -1.52 -5.67 12.00
N MET A 116 -0.51 -6.53 11.83
CA MET A 116 -0.45 -7.45 10.69
C MET A 116 -1.66 -8.41 10.60
N LYS A 117 -2.30 -8.75 11.73
CA LYS A 117 -3.56 -9.53 11.75
C LYS A 117 -4.74 -8.83 11.04
N ASN A 118 -4.65 -7.52 10.87
CA ASN A 118 -5.67 -6.68 10.21
C ASN A 118 -5.24 -6.29 8.79
N VAL A 119 -4.19 -6.90 8.26
CA VAL A 119 -3.70 -6.73 6.89
C VAL A 119 -4.07 -7.97 6.10
N THR A 120 -4.78 -7.78 5.00
CA THR A 120 -5.17 -8.85 4.08
C THR A 120 -4.66 -8.53 2.69
N ALA A 121 -4.22 -9.54 1.96
CA ALA A 121 -3.81 -9.38 0.56
C ALA A 121 -4.65 -10.29 -0.35
N LYS A 122 -4.80 -9.89 -1.60
CA LYS A 122 -5.45 -10.66 -2.66
C LYS A 122 -4.60 -10.57 -3.92
N SER A 123 -4.46 -11.68 -4.62
CA SER A 123 -3.89 -11.73 -5.96
C SER A 123 -4.82 -12.52 -6.87
N GLU A 124 -4.79 -12.22 -8.17
CA GLU A 124 -5.45 -13.05 -9.16
C GLU A 124 -4.57 -14.26 -9.51
N PHE A 125 -3.31 -14.00 -9.85
CA PHE A 125 -2.35 -15.07 -10.08
C PHE A 125 -1.87 -15.63 -8.73
N PRO A 126 -1.66 -16.95 -8.61
CA PRO A 126 -1.22 -17.56 -7.37
C PRO A 126 0.20 -17.10 -7.00
N ILE A 127 0.37 -16.60 -5.77
CA ILE A 127 1.66 -16.21 -5.21
C ILE A 127 2.11 -17.27 -4.21
N ARG A 128 3.27 -17.89 -4.44
CA ARG A 128 3.88 -18.90 -3.55
C ARG A 128 5.16 -18.40 -2.92
N THR A 129 5.94 -17.62 -3.67
CA THR A 129 7.18 -17.03 -3.20
C THR A 129 7.21 -15.52 -3.45
N LYS A 130 8.27 -14.85 -3.01
CA LYS A 130 8.42 -13.39 -3.22
C LYS A 130 8.63 -13.06 -4.70
N GLU A 131 9.20 -13.99 -5.44
CA GLU A 131 9.49 -13.88 -6.86
C GLU A 131 8.22 -13.89 -7.72
N ASP A 132 7.10 -14.40 -7.19
CA ASP A 132 5.79 -14.36 -7.85
C ASP A 132 5.05 -13.02 -7.70
N VAL A 133 5.58 -12.10 -6.87
CA VAL A 133 4.91 -10.81 -6.56
C VAL A 133 4.94 -9.80 -7.70
N PRO A 134 5.99 -9.67 -8.53
CA PRO A 134 5.98 -8.79 -9.71
C PRO A 134 5.02 -9.28 -10.82
N PHE A 135 4.56 -8.37 -11.70
CA PHE A 135 3.74 -8.77 -12.85
C PHE A 135 4.59 -9.52 -13.87
N LEU A 136 4.04 -10.61 -14.41
CA LEU A 136 4.64 -11.30 -15.53
C LEU A 136 4.45 -10.45 -16.79
N ASP A 137 5.49 -10.40 -17.62
CA ASP A 137 5.36 -9.87 -18.98
C ASP A 137 4.70 -10.95 -19.86
N VAL A 138 3.37 -11.00 -19.82
CA VAL A 138 2.55 -12.00 -20.51
C VAL A 138 2.85 -12.07 -22.01
N HIS A 139 3.14 -10.93 -22.65
CA HIS A 139 3.41 -10.88 -24.09
C HIS A 139 4.73 -11.57 -24.49
N SER A 140 5.66 -11.72 -23.55
CA SER A 140 6.93 -12.43 -23.76
C SER A 140 6.82 -13.95 -23.55
N LEU A 141 5.71 -14.42 -22.98
CA LEU A 141 5.50 -15.82 -22.66
C LEU A 141 4.85 -16.57 -23.84
N PRO A 142 5.11 -17.89 -23.98
CA PRO A 142 4.39 -18.71 -24.93
C PRO A 142 2.91 -18.76 -24.58
N HIS A 143 2.06 -18.87 -25.61
CA HIS A 143 0.62 -19.03 -25.42
C HIS A 143 0.32 -20.28 -24.57
N ASP A 144 -0.39 -20.08 -23.46
CA ASP A 144 -0.77 -21.14 -22.52
C ASP A 144 -2.17 -20.85 -21.96
N GLU A 145 -3.11 -21.75 -22.23
CA GLU A 145 -4.48 -21.71 -21.72
C GLU A 145 -4.71 -22.66 -20.53
N THR A 146 -3.68 -23.39 -20.10
CA THR A 146 -3.76 -24.31 -18.98
C THR A 146 -4.01 -23.51 -17.70
N PRO A 147 -5.15 -23.70 -17.00
CA PRO A 147 -5.46 -22.95 -15.79
C PRO A 147 -4.38 -23.15 -14.73
N PHE A 148 -4.25 -22.19 -13.81
CA PHE A 148 -3.37 -22.36 -12.66
C PHE A 148 -3.82 -23.54 -11.80
N ASP A 149 -2.90 -24.47 -11.53
CA ASP A 149 -3.08 -25.42 -10.43
C ASP A 149 -2.85 -24.68 -9.12
N ILE A 150 -3.87 -24.69 -8.25
CA ILE A 150 -3.87 -24.06 -6.92
C ILE A 150 -4.16 -25.07 -5.81
N SER A 151 -4.10 -26.37 -6.11
CA SER A 151 -4.44 -27.44 -5.18
C SER A 151 -3.60 -27.39 -3.90
N ASP A 152 -2.33 -26.99 -4.01
CA ASP A 152 -1.41 -26.79 -2.90
C ASP A 152 -1.81 -25.60 -2.00
N LEU A 153 -2.33 -24.52 -2.58
CA LEU A 153 -2.82 -23.36 -1.82
C LEU A 153 -4.11 -23.69 -1.07
N LEU A 154 -5.01 -24.44 -1.71
CA LEU A 154 -6.26 -24.88 -1.11
C LEU A 154 -6.03 -25.87 0.05
N SER A 155 -5.05 -26.77 -0.07
CA SER A 155 -4.71 -27.71 1.00
C SER A 155 -4.11 -27.02 2.21
N LYS A 156 -3.16 -26.09 2.02
CA LYS A 156 -2.60 -25.25 3.09
C LYS A 156 -3.66 -24.43 3.83
N LYS A 157 -4.66 -23.91 3.11
CA LYS A 157 -5.75 -23.16 3.75
C LYS A 157 -6.56 -24.04 4.72
N LYS A 158 -6.78 -25.31 4.41
CA LYS A 158 -7.51 -26.26 5.27
C LYS A 158 -6.75 -26.63 6.55
N SER A 159 -5.42 -26.57 6.56
CA SER A 159 -4.61 -26.87 7.76
C SER A 159 -4.52 -25.70 8.76
N HIS A 160 -5.03 -24.51 8.39
CA HIS A 160 -4.99 -23.31 9.22
C HIS A 160 -6.39 -22.83 9.67
N ILE A 161 -7.43 -23.64 9.44
CA ILE A 161 -8.80 -23.48 9.94
C ILE A 161 -9.07 -24.58 10.96
#